data_AF-A0A914UTJ9-F1
#
_entry.id   AF-A0A914UTJ9-F1
#
_cell.length_a   1.000
_cell.length_b   1.000
_cell.length_c   1.000
_cell.angle_alpha   90.00
_cell.angle_beta   90.00
_cell.angle_gamma   90.00
#
_symmetry.space_group_name_H-M   'P 1'
#
loop_
_entity.id
_entity.type
_entity.pdbx_description
1 polymer ?
#
loop_
_entity_poly.entity_id
_entity_poly.type
_entity_poly.pdbx_seq_one_letter_code
_entity_poly.pdbx_strand_id
1 'polypeptide(L)'
;MSIVKCITGSSCSIILDSTRPLTKVASASIGLLFPAISQTMMSTLSWLSTGSSGSPRGHQHKRRVSSPHSGKILELDADDMRRIRDCWSRTADKTACIELIFIRLFSHAQQEIAAHFRLAGLDADLLRAHPKFRAHVCKFMQFLTSIVDLLEKKEEEEFIELIRAVGRRHNTVRGMSFTAEKWLVFKNVMLAVICRTEDPHDKLYQSWNKFFMFVISEMKDAYFEGVRSNSWPEIEPVLGAEVDRKCSAPEECEIVGKLEL
;
A
#
# COMPACT_ATOMS: atom_id res chain seq x y z
N MET A 1 -21.58 -36.44 35.34
CA MET A 1 -21.65 -35.87 36.70
C MET A 1 -20.34 -36.13 37.39
N SER A 2 -19.50 -35.10 37.55
CA SER A 2 -18.47 -35.01 38.58
C SER A 2 -18.17 -33.52 38.75
N ILE A 3 -18.54 -33.02 39.93
CA ILE A 3 -18.40 -31.65 40.38
C ILE A 3 -17.00 -31.55 41.01
N VAL A 4 -16.16 -30.64 40.54
CA VAL A 4 -14.92 -30.26 41.23
C VAL A 4 -15.12 -28.86 41.78
N LYS A 5 -15.14 -28.79 43.11
CA LYS A 5 -15.26 -27.60 43.96
C LYS A 5 -14.07 -26.66 43.75
N CYS A 6 -14.36 -25.38 43.58
CA CYS A 6 -13.42 -24.29 43.87
C CYS A 6 -13.20 -24.18 45.39
N ILE A 7 -11.94 -24.04 45.80
CA ILE A 7 -11.56 -23.58 47.13
C ILE A 7 -10.62 -22.38 46.97
N THR A 8 -10.87 -21.40 47.82
CA THR A 8 -10.36 -20.04 47.92
C THR A 8 -8.89 -19.92 48.32
N GLY A 9 -8.22 -18.87 47.81
CA GLY A 9 -7.41 -17.93 48.60
C GLY A 9 -6.02 -18.36 49.06
N SER A 10 -4.98 -17.72 48.48
CA SER A 10 -3.84 -17.21 49.25
C SER A 10 -3.00 -16.25 48.40
N SER A 11 -2.77 -15.07 48.95
CA SER A 11 -1.83 -14.05 48.51
C SER A 11 -0.40 -14.57 48.52
N CYS A 12 0.37 -14.32 47.46
CA CYS A 12 1.82 -14.49 47.48
C CYS A 12 2.48 -13.19 47.02
N SER A 13 2.98 -12.43 48.00
CA SER A 13 3.91 -11.34 47.80
C SER A 13 5.31 -11.93 47.64
N ILE A 14 6.03 -11.59 46.57
CA ILE A 14 7.48 -11.84 46.50
C ILE A 14 8.19 -10.51 46.24
N ILE A 15 9.11 -10.26 47.15
CA ILE A 15 10.00 -9.12 47.32
C ILE A 15 11.02 -9.09 46.18
N LEU A 16 11.33 -7.87 45.73
CA LEU A 16 12.41 -7.53 44.80
C LEU A 16 13.76 -7.95 45.38
N ASP A 17 14.58 -8.67 44.60
CA ASP A 17 16.02 -8.63 44.79
C ASP A 17 16.72 -8.22 43.48
N SER A 18 17.60 -7.24 43.67
CA SER A 18 18.35 -6.48 42.69
C SER A 18 19.80 -6.88 42.87
N THR A 19 20.38 -7.60 41.92
CA THR A 19 21.82 -7.50 41.64
C THR A 19 22.20 -8.23 40.34
N ARG A 20 23.08 -7.57 39.55
CA ARG A 20 24.03 -8.10 38.53
C ARG A 20 23.61 -8.14 37.05
N PRO A 21 24.57 -7.98 36.11
CA PRO A 21 24.62 -6.76 35.30
C PRO A 21 24.45 -6.98 33.79
N LEU A 22 24.19 -5.85 33.13
CA LEU A 22 24.18 -5.57 31.69
C LEU A 22 25.15 -6.43 30.86
N THR A 23 24.60 -7.38 30.09
CA THR A 23 25.17 -7.77 28.80
C THR A 23 24.41 -7.04 27.70
N LYS A 24 25.16 -6.25 26.94
CA LYS A 24 24.71 -5.48 25.78
C LYS A 24 24.06 -6.42 24.76
N VAL A 25 22.74 -6.41 24.68
CA VAL A 25 22.04 -6.83 23.47
C VAL A 25 22.15 -5.66 22.50
N ALA A 26 22.94 -5.86 21.45
CA ALA A 26 23.03 -4.92 20.34
C ALA A 26 21.61 -4.72 19.75
N SER A 27 21.02 -3.59 20.08
CA SER A 27 19.83 -3.06 19.40
C SER A 27 20.25 -2.73 17.98
N ALA A 28 20.03 -3.68 17.07
CA ALA A 28 20.07 -3.39 15.65
C ALA A 28 18.86 -2.49 15.34
N SER A 29 19.13 -1.19 15.27
CA SER A 29 18.23 -0.17 14.76
C SER A 29 17.79 -0.53 13.34
N ILE A 30 16.67 -1.25 13.21
CA ILE A 30 16.01 -1.43 11.92
C ILE A 30 15.27 -0.12 11.63
N GLY A 31 15.89 0.67 10.77
CA GLY A 31 15.43 1.98 10.33
C GLY A 31 13.93 1.99 10.01
N LEU A 32 13.26 2.97 10.59
CA LEU A 32 11.89 3.35 10.35
C LEU A 32 11.68 3.62 8.84
N LEU A 33 11.12 2.65 8.14
CA LEU A 33 10.81 2.75 6.70
C LEU A 33 9.55 3.59 6.44
N PHE A 34 9.45 4.80 6.97
CA PHE A 34 8.58 5.86 6.44
C PHE A 34 9.16 7.22 6.89
N PRO A 35 10.10 7.84 6.15
CA PRO A 35 10.32 9.27 6.33
C PRO A 35 9.07 10.03 5.88
N ALA A 36 8.78 11.10 6.60
CA ALA A 36 7.59 11.93 6.49
C ALA A 36 7.38 12.50 5.08
N ILE A 37 6.33 12.06 4.38
CA ILE A 37 5.76 12.80 3.24
C ILE A 37 4.88 13.97 3.74
N SER A 38 4.58 14.03 5.04
CA SER A 38 3.60 14.98 5.58
C SER A 38 4.12 16.37 5.97
N GLN A 39 5.44 16.66 5.92
CA GLN A 39 5.94 17.94 6.46
C GLN A 39 6.39 18.98 5.42
N THR A 40 6.53 18.65 4.13
CA THR A 40 7.08 19.60 3.14
C THR A 40 6.04 20.23 2.21
N MET A 41 4.80 19.73 2.13
CA MET A 41 3.76 20.32 1.25
C MET A 41 2.68 21.13 1.98
N MET A 42 2.81 21.40 3.29
CA MET A 42 1.79 22.16 4.06
C MET A 42 2.16 23.62 4.40
N SER A 43 3.25 24.18 3.86
CA SER A 43 3.75 25.52 4.25
C SER A 43 3.48 26.68 3.30
N THR A 44 2.64 26.53 2.28
CA THR A 44 2.18 27.68 1.49
C THR A 44 0.72 27.48 1.19
N LEU A 45 -0.16 28.21 1.88
CA LEU A 45 -1.45 28.72 1.37
C LEU A 45 -2.15 29.46 2.54
N SER A 46 -1.74 30.71 2.76
CA SER A 46 -2.62 31.71 3.37
C SER A 46 -2.72 32.89 2.38
N TRP A 47 -3.89 33.56 2.38
CA TRP A 47 -4.31 34.71 1.53
C TRP A 47 -4.91 34.30 0.18
N LEU A 48 -6.12 34.72 -0.26
CA LEU A 48 -7.10 35.74 0.16
C LEU A 48 -8.53 35.23 -0.10
N SER A 49 -9.44 35.49 0.85
CA SER A 49 -10.88 35.51 0.58
C SER A 49 -11.27 36.81 -0.11
N THR A 50 -11.82 36.72 -1.31
CA THR A 50 -12.78 37.69 -1.83
C THR A 50 -13.94 36.93 -2.46
N GLY A 51 -15.16 37.29 -2.06
CA GLY A 51 -16.38 36.64 -2.50
C GLY A 51 -16.77 37.03 -3.92
N SER A 52 -17.64 36.22 -4.52
CA SER A 52 -18.76 36.74 -5.31
C SER A 52 -19.79 35.64 -5.54
N SER A 53 -21.04 35.98 -5.24
CA SER A 53 -22.25 35.22 -5.54
C SER A 53 -22.52 35.22 -7.05
N GLY A 54 -22.71 34.05 -7.63
CA GLY A 54 -23.23 33.90 -8.98
C GLY A 54 -23.50 32.44 -9.29
N SER A 55 -24.77 32.04 -9.31
CA SER A 55 -25.20 30.75 -9.83
C SER A 55 -25.43 30.86 -11.34
N PRO A 56 -24.86 29.96 -12.16
CA PRO A 56 -25.53 29.57 -13.39
C PRO A 56 -25.56 28.05 -13.60
N ARG A 57 -26.77 27.54 -13.82
CA ARG A 57 -27.17 26.32 -14.55
C ARG A 57 -26.05 25.32 -14.93
N GLY A 58 -25.91 24.30 -14.08
CA GLY A 58 -26.02 22.89 -14.49
C GLY A 58 -25.01 22.33 -15.50
N HIS A 59 -23.77 22.82 -15.54
CA HIS A 59 -22.70 22.02 -16.12
C HIS A 59 -22.36 20.92 -15.10
N GLN A 60 -22.77 19.67 -15.39
CA GLN A 60 -22.37 18.52 -14.59
C GLN A 60 -20.84 18.47 -14.57
N HIS A 61 -20.24 18.85 -13.45
CA HIS A 61 -18.80 18.79 -13.27
C HIS A 61 -18.38 17.31 -13.23
N LYS A 62 -17.97 16.78 -14.39
CA LYS A 62 -17.31 15.49 -14.52
C LYS A 62 -15.85 15.67 -14.12
N ARG A 63 -15.36 14.87 -13.18
CA ARG A 63 -13.94 14.75 -12.87
C ARG A 63 -13.34 13.70 -13.79
N ARG A 64 -12.37 14.12 -14.60
CA ARG A 64 -11.57 13.25 -15.45
C ARG A 64 -10.13 13.44 -15.05
N VAL A 65 -9.47 12.37 -14.62
CA VAL A 65 -8.04 12.37 -14.29
C VAL A 65 -7.35 11.41 -15.25
N SER A 66 -6.33 11.88 -15.97
CA SER A 66 -5.58 11.06 -16.93
C SER A 66 -4.17 10.81 -16.39
N SER A 67 -3.82 9.56 -16.10
CA SER A 67 -2.46 9.23 -15.67
C SER A 67 -1.53 9.15 -16.88
N PRO A 68 -0.47 9.99 -16.95
CA PRO A 68 0.52 9.90 -18.01
C PRO A 68 1.42 8.67 -17.85
N HIS A 69 1.45 8.05 -16.66
CA HIS A 69 2.33 6.91 -16.37
C HIS A 69 1.72 5.58 -16.83
N SER A 70 0.45 5.35 -16.49
CA SER A 70 -0.22 4.08 -16.78
C SER A 70 -1.11 4.12 -18.03
N GLY A 71 -1.37 5.33 -18.56
CA GLY A 71 -2.36 5.58 -19.61
C GLY A 71 -3.81 5.37 -19.15
N LYS A 72 -4.06 5.16 -17.86
CA LYS A 72 -5.43 4.98 -17.31
C LYS A 72 -6.11 6.31 -17.09
N ILE A 73 -7.44 6.28 -17.19
CA ILE A 73 -8.30 7.44 -16.99
C ILE A 73 -9.31 7.10 -15.90
N LEU A 74 -9.37 7.94 -14.87
CA LEU A 74 -10.46 7.97 -13.91
C LEU A 74 -11.53 8.92 -14.44
N GLU A 75 -12.74 8.40 -14.63
CA GLU A 75 -13.91 9.20 -14.96
C GLU A 75 -14.98 9.05 -13.88
N LEU A 76 -15.24 10.14 -13.16
CA LEU A 76 -16.28 10.23 -12.14
C LEU A 76 -17.22 11.38 -12.50
N ASP A 77 -18.52 11.12 -12.56
CA ASP A 77 -19.50 12.19 -12.66
C ASP A 77 -19.70 12.90 -11.30
N ALA A 78 -20.49 13.97 -11.30
CA ALA A 78 -20.76 14.75 -10.09
C ALA A 78 -21.45 13.91 -8.99
N ASP A 79 -22.24 12.90 -9.39
CA ASP A 79 -22.93 12.03 -8.47
C ASP A 79 -21.98 10.99 -7.84
N ASP A 80 -21.04 10.46 -8.61
CA ASP A 80 -19.99 9.56 -8.15
C ASP A 80 -19.11 10.26 -7.11
N MET A 81 -18.64 11.48 -7.42
CA MET A 81 -17.87 12.28 -6.47
C MET A 81 -18.64 12.55 -5.18
N ARG A 82 -19.90 12.95 -5.30
CA ARG A 82 -20.77 13.18 -4.13
C ARG A 82 -20.93 11.92 -3.30
N ARG A 83 -21.22 10.76 -3.91
CA ARG A 83 -21.39 9.48 -3.21
C ARG A 83 -20.13 9.07 -2.43
N ILE A 84 -18.96 9.15 -3.06
CA ILE A 84 -17.67 8.83 -2.43
C ILE A 84 -17.45 9.74 -1.22
N ARG A 85 -17.57 11.05 -1.42
CA ARG A 85 -17.34 12.05 -0.37
C ARG A 85 -18.32 11.93 0.78
N ASP A 86 -19.62 11.86 0.49
CA ASP A 86 -20.67 11.77 1.51
C ASP A 86 -20.55 10.47 2.31
N CYS A 87 -20.15 9.38 1.67
CA CYS A 87 -19.88 8.12 2.35
C CYS A 87 -18.67 8.25 3.29
N TRP A 88 -17.57 8.83 2.79
CA TRP A 88 -16.35 9.00 3.59
C TRP A 88 -16.53 9.99 4.74
N SER A 89 -17.22 11.12 4.50
CA SER A 89 -17.46 12.16 5.50
C SER A 89 -18.37 11.66 6.63
N ARG A 90 -19.44 10.90 6.30
CA ARG A 90 -20.36 10.29 7.27
C ARG A 90 -19.77 9.13 8.07
N THR A 91 -18.59 8.64 7.68
CA THR A 91 -17.88 7.63 8.48
C THR A 91 -17.31 8.30 9.74
N ALA A 92 -18.03 8.11 10.87
CA ALA A 92 -17.72 8.72 12.15
C ALA A 92 -16.34 8.31 12.68
N ASP A 93 -16.06 6.99 12.70
CA ASP A 93 -14.75 6.46 13.06
C ASP A 93 -14.07 5.83 11.84
N LYS A 94 -13.24 6.64 11.17
CA LYS A 94 -12.44 6.21 10.01
C LYS A 94 -11.35 5.23 10.42
N THR A 95 -10.82 5.36 11.64
CA THR A 95 -9.77 4.44 12.13
C THR A 95 -10.37 3.04 12.27
N ALA A 96 -11.48 2.90 12.98
CA ALA A 96 -12.17 1.60 13.12
C ALA A 96 -12.61 1.02 11.77
N CYS A 97 -13.02 1.86 10.82
CA CYS A 97 -13.33 1.42 9.44
C CYS A 97 -12.10 0.79 8.77
N ILE A 98 -10.93 1.44 8.85
CA ILE A 98 -9.69 0.91 8.28
C ILE A 98 -9.18 -0.32 9.06
N GLU A 99 -9.30 -0.35 10.39
CA GLU A 99 -8.98 -1.54 11.18
C GLU A 99 -9.78 -2.75 10.71
N LEU A 100 -11.10 -2.57 10.47
CA LEU A 100 -11.96 -3.64 10.00
C LEU A 100 -11.54 -4.17 8.62
N ILE A 101 -11.08 -3.30 7.71
CA ILE A 101 -10.52 -3.70 6.40
C ILE A 101 -9.32 -4.64 6.62
N PHE A 102 -8.34 -4.23 7.43
CA PHE A 102 -7.14 -5.03 7.62
C PHE A 102 -7.38 -6.28 8.47
N ILE A 103 -8.29 -6.24 9.45
CA ILE A 103 -8.70 -7.44 10.22
C ILE A 103 -9.33 -8.46 9.27
N ARG A 104 -10.25 -8.05 8.39
CA ARG A 104 -10.85 -8.96 7.39
C ARG A 104 -9.81 -9.51 6.43
N LEU A 105 -8.89 -8.66 5.97
CA LEU A 105 -7.80 -9.08 5.10
C LEU A 105 -6.89 -10.12 5.77
N PHE A 106 -6.44 -9.83 6.99
CA PHE A 106 -5.46 -10.65 7.72
C PHE A 106 -6.06 -11.94 8.28
N SER A 107 -7.35 -11.94 8.64
CA SER A 107 -7.98 -13.08 9.30
C SER A 107 -8.68 -14.03 8.33
N HIS A 108 -9.25 -13.50 7.23
CA HIS A 108 -10.15 -14.28 6.37
C HIS A 108 -9.68 -14.39 4.93
N ALA A 109 -9.17 -13.30 4.35
CA ALA A 109 -9.00 -13.24 2.90
C ALA A 109 -7.58 -13.58 2.44
N GLN A 110 -6.56 -13.15 3.18
CA GLN A 110 -5.15 -13.26 2.79
C GLN A 110 -4.25 -13.35 4.05
N GLN A 111 -4.31 -14.48 4.76
CA GLN A 111 -3.54 -14.68 6.00
C GLN A 111 -2.02 -14.61 5.79
N GLU A 112 -1.53 -14.95 4.59
CA GLU A 112 -0.12 -14.81 4.21
C GLU A 112 0.36 -13.35 4.32
N ILE A 113 -0.50 -12.37 4.02
CA ILE A 113 -0.17 -10.95 4.14
C ILE A 113 0.17 -10.63 5.60
N ALA A 114 -0.60 -11.16 6.56
CA ALA A 114 -0.35 -10.96 7.99
C ALA A 114 1.00 -11.51 8.44
N ALA A 115 1.47 -12.62 7.83
CA ALA A 115 2.76 -13.21 8.14
C ALA A 115 3.93 -12.26 7.82
N HIS A 116 3.85 -11.50 6.72
CA HIS A 116 4.86 -10.48 6.39
C HIS A 116 4.96 -9.35 7.41
N PHE A 117 3.84 -9.02 8.07
CA PHE A 117 3.83 -8.06 9.18
C PHE A 117 4.24 -8.67 10.53
N ARG A 118 4.44 -10.00 10.58
CA ARG A 118 4.59 -10.80 11.81
C ARG A 118 3.37 -10.69 12.73
N LEU A 119 2.19 -10.72 12.12
CA LEU A 119 0.88 -10.59 12.78
C LEU A 119 -0.03 -11.80 12.53
N ALA A 120 0.48 -12.85 11.88
CA ALA A 120 -0.28 -14.07 11.62
C ALA A 120 -0.71 -14.72 12.94
N GLY A 121 -1.96 -15.22 12.97
CA GLY A 121 -2.53 -15.93 14.12
C GLY A 121 -3.00 -15.03 15.27
N LEU A 122 -2.82 -13.71 15.19
CA LEU A 122 -3.41 -12.79 16.15
C LEU A 122 -4.90 -12.62 15.87
N ASP A 123 -5.72 -12.61 16.93
CA ASP A 123 -7.13 -12.25 16.83
C ASP A 123 -7.32 -10.74 16.64
N ALA A 124 -8.58 -10.33 16.44
CA ALA A 124 -8.92 -8.94 16.17
C ALA A 124 -8.51 -7.97 17.30
N ASP A 125 -8.61 -8.37 18.56
CA ASP A 125 -8.32 -7.50 19.70
C ASP A 125 -6.81 -7.35 19.91
N LEU A 126 -6.07 -8.45 19.73
CA LEU A 126 -4.61 -8.43 19.72
C LEU A 126 -4.06 -7.63 18.54
N LEU A 127 -4.68 -7.72 17.35
CA LEU A 127 -4.32 -6.89 16.20
C LEU A 127 -4.50 -5.41 16.52
N ARG A 128 -5.66 -5.02 17.07
CA ARG A 128 -5.94 -3.62 17.47
C ARG A 128 -4.93 -3.10 18.49
N ALA A 129 -4.50 -3.92 19.44
CA ALA A 129 -3.49 -3.53 20.41
C ALA A 129 -2.08 -3.43 19.81
N HIS A 130 -1.81 -4.13 18.70
CA HIS A 130 -0.45 -4.27 18.16
C HIS A 130 0.07 -2.97 17.52
N PRO A 131 1.23 -2.42 17.96
CA PRO A 131 1.73 -1.12 17.48
C PRO A 131 1.95 -1.03 15.97
N LYS A 132 2.48 -2.08 15.34
CA LYS A 132 2.69 -2.11 13.88
C LYS A 132 1.38 -2.06 13.09
N PHE A 133 0.35 -2.74 13.59
CA PHE A 133 -0.97 -2.77 12.97
C PHE A 133 -1.60 -1.38 13.02
N ARG A 134 -1.66 -0.78 14.22
CA ARG A 134 -2.15 0.60 14.44
C ARG A 134 -1.42 1.62 13.56
N ALA A 135 -0.10 1.51 13.45
CA ALA A 135 0.71 2.39 12.61
C ALA A 135 0.36 2.23 11.11
N HIS A 136 0.12 1.01 10.64
CA HIS A 136 -0.28 0.76 9.26
C HIS A 136 -1.70 1.27 8.96
N VAL A 137 -2.65 0.99 9.86
CA VAL A 137 -4.02 1.50 9.82
C VAL A 137 -4.04 3.02 9.75
N CYS A 138 -3.32 3.71 10.64
CA CYS A 138 -3.26 5.17 10.67
C CYS A 138 -2.73 5.74 9.35
N LYS A 139 -1.65 5.16 8.81
CA LYS A 139 -1.08 5.58 7.51
C LYS A 139 -2.06 5.37 6.35
N PHE A 140 -2.74 4.22 6.32
CA PHE A 140 -3.71 3.94 5.28
C PHE A 140 -4.94 4.85 5.37
N MET A 141 -5.42 5.14 6.58
CA MET A 141 -6.49 6.11 6.82
C MET A 141 -6.10 7.51 6.31
N GLN A 142 -4.89 7.96 6.61
CA GLN A 142 -4.35 9.23 6.13
C GLN A 142 -4.28 9.25 4.60
N PHE A 143 -3.68 8.22 4.00
CA PHE A 143 -3.60 8.07 2.55
C PHE A 143 -4.98 8.15 1.88
N LEU A 144 -5.94 7.34 2.35
CA LEU A 144 -7.28 7.30 1.77
C LEU A 144 -8.00 8.64 1.92
N THR A 145 -7.85 9.30 3.07
CA THR A 145 -8.42 10.64 3.29
C THR A 145 -7.83 11.65 2.31
N SER A 146 -6.50 11.68 2.17
CA SER A 146 -5.83 12.62 1.25
C SER A 146 -6.25 12.43 -0.20
N ILE A 147 -6.34 11.18 -0.71
CA ILE A 147 -6.76 10.96 -2.10
C ILE A 147 -8.25 11.26 -2.32
N VAL A 148 -9.11 11.08 -1.31
CA VAL A 148 -10.53 11.47 -1.39
C VAL A 148 -10.67 13.00 -1.41
N ASP A 149 -9.90 13.72 -0.58
CA ASP A 149 -9.92 15.18 -0.52
C ASP A 149 -9.38 15.81 -1.83
N LEU A 150 -8.41 15.17 -2.47
CA LEU A 150 -7.85 15.61 -3.76
C LEU A 150 -8.82 15.42 -4.94
N LEU A 151 -9.92 14.67 -4.81
CA LEU A 151 -10.88 14.46 -5.90
C LEU A 151 -11.53 15.76 -6.38
N GLU A 152 -11.77 16.71 -5.48
CA GLU A 152 -12.38 18.01 -5.79
C GLU A 152 -11.39 19.02 -6.35
N LYS A 153 -10.12 18.85 -6.01
CA LYS A 153 -9.08 19.77 -6.40
C LYS A 153 -8.68 19.50 -7.85
N LYS A 154 -8.15 20.53 -8.53
CA LYS A 154 -7.61 20.39 -9.89
C LYS A 154 -6.15 19.90 -9.90
N GLU A 155 -5.67 19.38 -8.77
CA GLU A 155 -4.31 18.90 -8.54
C GLU A 155 -4.17 17.44 -8.99
N GLU A 156 -4.31 17.19 -10.30
CA GLU A 156 -4.26 15.82 -10.87
C GLU A 156 -2.91 15.13 -10.66
N GLU A 157 -1.82 15.86 -10.87
CA GLU A 157 -0.47 15.33 -10.71
C GLU A 157 -0.20 14.92 -9.26
N GLU A 158 -0.59 15.75 -8.29
CA GLU A 158 -0.45 15.42 -6.86
C GLU A 158 -1.28 14.19 -6.48
N PHE A 159 -2.52 14.10 -6.97
CA PHE A 159 -3.38 12.93 -6.77
C PHE A 159 -2.74 11.64 -7.29
N ILE A 160 -2.21 11.67 -8.52
CA ILE A 160 -1.55 10.51 -9.13
C ILE A 160 -0.26 10.17 -8.38
N GLU A 161 0.60 11.15 -8.10
CA GLU A 161 1.88 10.91 -7.44
C GLU A 161 1.72 10.39 -6.00
N LEU A 162 0.71 10.85 -5.26
CA LEU A 162 0.42 10.31 -3.94
C LEU A 162 0.09 8.80 -4.01
N ILE A 163 -0.71 8.39 -5.00
CA ILE A 163 -1.07 6.97 -5.21
C ILE A 163 0.17 6.17 -5.62
N ARG A 164 0.94 6.67 -6.59
CA ARG A 164 2.12 5.99 -7.12
C ARG A 164 3.23 5.87 -6.08
N ALA A 165 3.41 6.86 -5.20
CA ALA A 165 4.35 6.79 -4.09
C ALA A 165 4.08 5.59 -3.16
N VAL A 166 2.80 5.31 -2.88
CA VAL A 166 2.41 4.11 -2.11
C VAL A 166 2.73 2.84 -2.90
N GLY A 167 2.46 2.79 -4.20
CA GLY A 167 2.82 1.67 -5.08
C GLY A 167 4.32 1.35 -5.05
N ARG A 168 5.17 2.37 -5.28
CA ARG A 168 6.64 2.26 -5.19
C ARG A 168 7.09 1.78 -3.81
N ARG A 169 6.42 2.20 -2.74
CA ARG A 169 6.81 1.78 -1.39
C ARG A 169 6.57 0.29 -1.13
N HIS A 170 5.52 -0.28 -1.71
CA HIS A 170 5.27 -1.71 -1.57
C HIS A 170 6.29 -2.58 -2.31
N ASN A 171 7.02 -2.02 -3.29
CA ASN A 171 8.14 -2.70 -3.95
C ASN A 171 9.29 -3.02 -2.99
N THR A 172 9.50 -2.18 -1.97
CA THR A 172 10.62 -2.33 -1.02
C THR A 172 10.35 -3.39 0.05
N VAL A 173 9.17 -3.99 0.08
CA VAL A 173 8.80 -5.02 1.07
C VAL A 173 9.35 -6.36 0.61
N ARG A 174 10.51 -6.74 1.16
CA ARG A 174 11.18 -8.00 0.80
C ARG A 174 10.34 -9.21 1.16
N GLY A 175 10.39 -10.22 0.29
CA GLY A 175 9.72 -11.51 0.48
C GLY A 175 8.22 -11.50 0.18
N MET A 176 7.63 -10.36 -0.18
CA MET A 176 6.20 -10.24 -0.47
C MET A 176 5.97 -9.85 -1.92
N SER A 177 5.28 -10.72 -2.67
CA SER A 177 4.79 -10.41 -4.00
C SER A 177 3.35 -9.91 -3.93
N PHE A 178 3.07 -8.79 -4.61
CA PHE A 178 1.72 -8.27 -4.77
C PHE A 178 1.13 -8.72 -6.12
N THR A 179 0.59 -9.93 -6.13
CA THR A 179 -0.06 -10.52 -7.31
C THR A 179 -1.37 -9.80 -7.65
N ALA A 180 -1.84 -9.95 -8.89
CA ALA A 180 -3.13 -9.41 -9.31
C ALA A 180 -4.29 -9.87 -8.41
N GLU A 181 -4.23 -11.12 -7.95
CA GLU A 181 -5.19 -11.69 -7.01
C GLU A 181 -5.18 -10.97 -5.66
N LYS A 182 -4.01 -10.73 -5.06
CA LYS A 182 -3.89 -10.01 -3.77
C LYS A 182 -4.46 -8.59 -3.87
N TRP A 183 -4.20 -7.89 -4.96
CA TRP A 183 -4.79 -6.56 -5.23
C TRP A 183 -6.32 -6.62 -5.34
N LEU A 184 -6.86 -7.61 -6.05
CA LEU A 184 -8.29 -7.79 -6.24
C LEU A 184 -9.00 -8.11 -4.92
N VAL A 185 -8.43 -9.01 -4.11
CA VAL A 185 -8.95 -9.35 -2.79
C VAL A 185 -8.97 -8.11 -1.89
N PHE A 186 -7.88 -7.34 -1.86
CA PHE A 186 -7.83 -6.10 -1.10
C PHE A 186 -8.92 -5.11 -1.53
N LYS A 187 -9.12 -4.91 -2.84
CA LYS A 187 -10.20 -4.09 -3.39
C LYS A 187 -11.57 -4.51 -2.88
N ASN A 188 -11.86 -5.81 -2.96
CA ASN A 188 -13.18 -6.34 -2.60
C ASN A 188 -13.45 -6.19 -1.10
N VAL A 189 -12.43 -6.39 -0.25
CA VAL A 189 -12.54 -6.13 1.20
C VAL A 189 -12.80 -4.65 1.47
N MET A 190 -12.10 -3.73 0.79
CA MET A 190 -12.35 -2.29 0.92
C MET A 190 -13.79 -1.94 0.54
N LEU A 191 -14.28 -2.46 -0.60
CA LEU A 191 -15.65 -2.20 -1.05
C LEU A 191 -16.69 -2.72 -0.06
N ALA A 192 -16.57 -3.96 0.40
CA ALA A 192 -17.49 -4.56 1.36
C ALA A 192 -17.56 -3.78 2.68
N VAL A 193 -16.41 -3.28 3.18
CA VAL A 193 -16.36 -2.54 4.45
C VAL A 193 -16.87 -1.10 4.29
N ILE A 194 -16.41 -0.38 3.26
CA ILE A 194 -16.73 1.04 3.08
C ILE A 194 -18.18 1.22 2.62
N CYS A 195 -18.63 0.41 1.66
CA CYS A 195 -19.97 0.55 1.09
C CYS A 195 -21.05 -0.11 1.97
N ARG A 196 -20.66 -1.06 2.84
CA ARG A 196 -21.58 -1.86 3.67
C ARG A 196 -22.65 -2.59 2.86
N THR A 197 -22.33 -2.89 1.61
CA THR A 197 -23.15 -3.65 0.66
C THR A 197 -22.23 -4.48 -0.22
N GLU A 198 -22.73 -5.63 -0.66
CA GLU A 198 -22.07 -6.51 -1.62
C GLU A 198 -22.76 -6.47 -2.99
N ASP A 199 -23.83 -5.67 -3.14
CA ASP A 199 -24.55 -5.53 -4.41
C ASP A 199 -23.73 -4.72 -5.43
N PRO A 200 -23.28 -5.34 -6.54
CA PRO A 200 -22.54 -4.63 -7.58
C PRO A 200 -23.40 -3.61 -8.36
N HIS A 201 -24.73 -3.69 -8.24
CA HIS A 201 -25.66 -2.74 -8.85
C HIS A 201 -25.93 -1.51 -7.97
N ASP A 202 -25.50 -1.53 -6.71
CA ASP A 202 -25.59 -0.38 -5.83
C ASP A 202 -24.72 0.79 -6.36
N LYS A 203 -25.30 1.98 -6.41
CA LYS A 203 -24.63 3.16 -6.99
C LYS A 203 -23.42 3.61 -6.17
N LEU A 204 -23.45 3.47 -4.85
CA LEU A 204 -22.31 3.78 -3.99
C LEU A 204 -21.19 2.79 -4.23
N TYR A 205 -21.52 1.49 -4.31
CA TYR A 205 -20.56 0.44 -4.66
C TYR A 205 -19.89 0.73 -6.01
N GLN A 206 -20.65 1.09 -7.04
CA GLN A 206 -20.11 1.39 -8.37
C GLN A 206 -19.16 2.59 -8.35
N SER A 207 -19.52 3.68 -7.66
CA SER A 207 -18.66 4.87 -7.56
C SER A 207 -17.33 4.53 -6.88
N TRP A 208 -17.37 3.85 -5.73
CA TRP A 208 -16.15 3.41 -5.03
C TRP A 208 -15.35 2.39 -5.85
N ASN A 209 -16.00 1.49 -6.58
CA ASN A 209 -15.33 0.51 -7.41
C ASN A 209 -14.57 1.19 -8.56
N LYS A 210 -15.16 2.17 -9.26
CA LYS A 210 -14.44 2.96 -10.28
C LYS A 210 -13.20 3.63 -9.67
N PHE A 211 -13.37 4.27 -8.52
CA PHE A 211 -12.29 4.95 -7.81
C PHE A 211 -11.16 3.99 -7.42
N PHE A 212 -11.47 2.89 -6.71
CA PHE A 212 -10.45 1.93 -6.27
C PHE A 212 -9.79 1.17 -7.42
N MET A 213 -10.52 0.89 -8.51
CA MET A 213 -9.91 0.30 -9.71
C MET A 213 -8.82 1.20 -10.28
N PHE A 214 -9.05 2.52 -10.34
CA PHE A 214 -8.02 3.47 -10.76
C PHE A 214 -6.85 3.50 -9.77
N VAL A 215 -7.12 3.66 -8.47
CA VAL A 215 -6.08 3.71 -7.42
C VAL A 215 -5.19 2.47 -7.47
N ILE A 216 -5.78 1.28 -7.53
CA ILE A 216 -5.02 0.02 -7.59
C ILE A 216 -4.24 -0.08 -8.90
N SER A 217 -4.79 0.40 -10.02
CA SER A 217 -4.07 0.37 -11.28
C SER A 217 -2.80 1.22 -11.26
N GLU A 218 -2.85 2.42 -10.69
CA GLU A 218 -1.68 3.30 -10.51
C GLU A 218 -0.67 2.71 -9.52
N MET A 219 -1.14 2.20 -8.38
CA MET A 219 -0.26 1.56 -7.38
C MET A 219 0.47 0.36 -7.98
N LYS A 220 -0.26 -0.48 -8.72
CA LYS A 220 0.28 -1.69 -9.35
C LYS A 220 1.29 -1.33 -10.44
N ASP A 221 1.00 -0.35 -11.29
CA ASP A 221 1.92 0.12 -12.32
C ASP A 221 3.24 0.61 -11.72
N ALA A 222 3.16 1.50 -10.73
CA ALA A 222 4.33 2.04 -10.02
C ALA A 222 5.11 0.96 -9.23
N TYR A 223 4.42 -0.03 -8.67
CA TYR A 223 5.06 -1.19 -8.04
C TYR A 223 5.91 -1.98 -9.04
N PHE A 224 5.36 -2.29 -10.22
CA PHE A 224 6.04 -3.09 -11.23
C PHE A 224 7.14 -2.33 -11.97
N GLU A 225 7.02 -1.01 -12.10
CA GLU A 225 8.12 -0.16 -12.57
C GLU A 225 9.36 -0.37 -11.71
N GLY A 226 9.22 -0.29 -10.38
CA GLY A 226 10.31 -0.58 -9.45
C GLY A 226 10.83 -2.02 -9.53
N VAL A 227 9.96 -3.01 -9.78
CA VAL A 227 10.40 -4.42 -9.92
C VAL A 227 11.28 -4.55 -11.16
N ARG A 228 10.86 -3.96 -12.28
CA ARG A 228 11.62 -3.99 -13.54
C ARG A 228 12.99 -3.33 -13.35
N SER A 229 13.04 -2.14 -12.78
CA SER A 229 14.32 -1.43 -12.53
C SER A 229 15.29 -2.25 -11.67
N ASN A 230 14.79 -3.01 -10.69
CA ASN A 230 15.63 -3.85 -9.82
C ASN A 230 16.02 -5.20 -10.44
N SER A 231 15.34 -5.63 -11.51
CA SER A 231 15.54 -6.94 -12.15
C SER A 231 16.51 -6.92 -13.33
N TRP A 232 16.88 -5.74 -13.82
CA TRP A 232 17.90 -5.60 -14.86
C TRP A 232 19.25 -5.36 -14.19
N PRO A 233 20.22 -6.29 -14.30
CA PRO A 233 21.59 -5.92 -14.03
C PRO A 233 21.96 -4.84 -15.04
N GLU A 234 22.45 -3.70 -14.54
CA GLU A 234 23.13 -2.71 -15.34
C GLU A 234 24.27 -3.45 -16.07
N ILE A 235 24.06 -3.80 -17.34
CA ILE A 235 25.14 -4.29 -18.18
C ILE A 235 26.02 -3.05 -18.37
N GLU A 236 27.03 -2.90 -17.52
CA GLU A 236 28.10 -1.95 -17.81
C GLU A 236 28.59 -2.28 -19.23
N PRO A 237 28.59 -1.32 -20.16
CA PRO A 237 29.27 -1.53 -21.41
C PRO A 237 30.73 -1.79 -21.05
N VAL A 238 31.20 -3.01 -21.27
CA VAL A 238 32.62 -3.34 -21.24
C VAL A 238 33.26 -2.56 -22.38
N LEU A 239 33.60 -1.31 -22.09
CA LEU A 239 34.53 -0.50 -22.86
C LEU A 239 35.90 -1.12 -22.65
N GLY A 240 36.32 -1.97 -23.59
CA GLY A 240 37.70 -2.46 -23.63
C GLY A 240 37.86 -3.91 -24.06
N ALA A 241 37.45 -4.23 -25.28
CA ALA A 241 38.12 -5.27 -26.04
C ALA A 241 38.21 -4.78 -27.50
N GLU A 242 39.28 -4.05 -27.80
CA GLU A 242 39.80 -3.90 -29.16
C GLU A 242 40.03 -5.31 -29.73
N VAL A 243 39.05 -5.81 -30.48
CA VAL A 243 39.28 -6.92 -31.40
C VAL A 243 39.87 -6.31 -32.65
N ASP A 244 41.19 -6.18 -32.62
CA ASP A 244 42.01 -5.78 -33.74
C ASP A 244 41.81 -6.82 -34.86
N ARG A 245 41.01 -6.45 -35.84
CA ARG A 245 40.55 -7.32 -36.93
C ARG A 245 41.64 -7.38 -37.99
N LYS A 246 42.68 -8.19 -37.78
CA LYS A 246 43.64 -8.53 -38.84
C LYS A 246 43.16 -9.76 -39.60
N CYS A 247 42.50 -9.51 -40.72
CA CYS A 247 42.22 -10.53 -41.74
C CYS A 247 43.54 -11.06 -42.31
N SER A 248 43.88 -12.29 -41.97
CA SER A 248 44.79 -13.15 -42.74
C SER A 248 44.21 -14.56 -42.72
N ALA A 249 43.75 -15.04 -43.87
CA ALA A 249 43.49 -16.45 -44.12
C ALA A 249 44.69 -17.04 -44.90
N PRO A 250 44.74 -18.36 -45.16
CA PRO A 250 44.34 -19.51 -44.35
C PRO A 250 45.52 -20.47 -44.19
N GLU A 251 45.50 -21.37 -43.19
CA GLU A 251 46.19 -22.66 -43.35
C GLU A 251 45.55 -23.72 -42.44
N GLU A 252 45.57 -24.93 -42.98
CA GLU A 252 44.86 -26.15 -42.61
C GLU A 252 45.25 -26.67 -41.23
N CYS A 253 44.31 -27.30 -40.51
CA CYS A 253 44.55 -28.60 -39.87
C CYS A 253 43.31 -29.17 -39.18
N GLU A 254 42.82 -30.24 -39.80
CA GLU A 254 42.67 -31.57 -39.20
C GLU A 254 41.86 -31.73 -37.90
N ILE A 255 40.69 -32.35 -38.11
CA ILE A 255 39.86 -32.98 -37.10
C ILE A 255 40.53 -34.27 -36.64
N VAL A 256 40.95 -34.35 -35.37
CA VAL A 256 41.13 -35.64 -34.68
C VAL A 256 40.58 -35.50 -33.27
N GLY A 257 39.49 -36.22 -33.00
CA GLY A 257 38.89 -36.28 -31.69
C GLY A 257 39.69 -37.11 -30.68
N LYS A 258 39.30 -37.01 -29.42
CA LYS A 258 39.21 -38.15 -28.50
C LYS A 258 38.39 -37.77 -27.27
N LEU A 259 37.29 -38.51 -27.13
CA LEU A 259 36.66 -38.85 -25.86
C LEU A 259 37.62 -39.67 -24.97
N GLU A 260 37.23 -39.84 -23.71
CA GLU A 260 37.80 -40.65 -22.62
C GLU A 260 38.68 -39.79 -21.67
N LEU A 261 38.40 -39.67 -20.36
CA LEU A 261 37.55 -40.37 -19.39
C LEU A 261 37.05 -39.39 -18.33
#